data_AF-A0A4Q4HSQ4-F1
#
_entry.id   AF-A0A4Q4HSQ4-F1
#
_cell.length_a   1.000
_cell.length_b   1.000
_cell.length_c   1.000
_cell.angle_alpha   90.00
_cell.angle_beta   90.00
_cell.angle_gamma   90.00
#
_symmetry.space_group_name_H-M   'P 1'
#
loop_
_entity.id
_entity.type
_entity.pdbx_description
1 polymer ?
#
loop_
_entity_poly.entity_id
_entity_poly.type
_entity_poly.pdbx_seq_one_letter_code
_entity_poly.pdbx_strand_id
1 'polypeptide(L)'
;IFFFERFAADSPEQKLTLCDDVAGLSQAGELPFNPDTSAGAETECVSMFRYEAHVRPSSVQSQDYTFKVPDWPGMYEQQGESLNGQLEQYEIFDYPGR
;
A
#
# COMPACT_ATOMS: atom_id res chain seq x y z
N ILE A 1 -0.12 9.37 0.83
CA ILE A 1 -0.17 9.84 -0.58
C ILE A 1 0.78 8.98 -1.40
N PHE A 2 0.30 8.42 -2.50
CA PHE A 2 1.08 7.75 -3.55
C PHE A 2 0.84 8.45 -4.89
N PHE A 3 1.64 8.12 -5.91
CA PHE A 3 1.54 8.74 -7.22
C PHE A 3 1.69 7.71 -8.34
N PHE A 4 1.09 8.03 -9.49
CA PHE A 4 1.23 7.28 -10.73
C PHE A 4 1.00 8.19 -11.94
N GLU A 5 1.51 7.78 -13.10
CA GLU A 5 1.23 8.45 -14.36
C GLU A 5 -0.06 7.92 -14.96
N ARG A 6 -0.93 8.84 -15.37
CA ARG A 6 -2.14 8.52 -16.12
C ARG A 6 -1.94 8.94 -17.57
N PHE A 7 -2.10 7.97 -18.47
CA PHE A 7 -2.03 8.16 -19.91
C PHE A 7 -3.39 8.54 -20.45
N ALA A 8 -3.45 9.53 -21.34
CA ALA A 8 -4.65 9.77 -22.14
C ALA A 8 -4.84 8.63 -23.15
N ALA A 9 -6.07 8.16 -23.33
CA ALA A 9 -6.36 7.06 -24.25
C ALA A 9 -6.04 7.41 -25.71
N ASP A 10 -6.30 8.67 -26.09
CA ASP A 10 -6.27 9.12 -27.48
C ASP A 10 -5.22 10.22 -27.74
N SER A 11 -4.28 10.44 -26.81
CA SER A 11 -3.23 11.46 -26.97
C SER A 11 -1.93 11.05 -26.26
N PRO A 12 -0.77 11.63 -26.65
CA PRO A 12 0.50 11.37 -25.97
C PRO A 12 0.61 12.07 -24.61
N GLU A 13 -0.45 12.73 -24.13
CA GLU A 13 -0.44 13.43 -22.86
C GLU A 13 -0.36 12.46 -21.69
N GLN A 14 0.49 12.81 -20.72
CA GLN A 14 0.68 12.08 -19.48
C GLN A 14 0.49 13.05 -18.31
N LYS A 15 -0.24 12.60 -17.30
CA LYS A 15 -0.52 13.40 -16.11
C LYS A 15 -0.05 12.66 -14.85
N LEU A 16 0.85 13.30 -14.10
CA LEU A 16 1.18 12.85 -12.75
C LEU A 16 -0.06 13.03 -11.84
N THR A 17 -0.55 11.92 -11.30
CA THR A 17 -1.71 11.89 -10.41
C THR A 17 -1.25 11.55 -9.01
N LEU A 18 -1.71 12.32 -8.02
CA LEU A 18 -1.48 12.07 -6.60
C LEU A 18 -2.78 11.61 -5.96
N CYS A 19 -2.73 10.52 -5.19
CA CYS A 19 -3.86 9.96 -4.47
C CYS A 19 -3.45 9.56 -3.06
N ASP A 20 -4.37 9.60 -2.11
CA ASP A 20 -4.21 9.10 -0.75
C ASP A 20 -5.00 7.82 -0.50
N ASP A 21 -6.01 7.55 -1.33
CA ASP A 21 -6.89 6.38 -1.24
C ASP A 21 -7.03 5.61 -2.58
N VAL A 22 -7.45 4.35 -2.49
CA VAL A 22 -7.66 3.46 -3.64
C VAL A 22 -8.75 3.96 -4.59
N ALA A 23 -9.70 4.77 -4.12
CA ALA A 23 -10.76 5.38 -4.93
C ALA A 23 -10.22 6.28 -6.06
N GLY A 24 -8.94 6.71 -5.98
CA GLY A 24 -8.26 7.43 -7.05
C GLY A 24 -7.81 6.56 -8.23
N LEU A 25 -7.85 5.24 -8.10
CA LEU A 25 -7.44 4.27 -9.12
C LEU A 25 -8.57 3.96 -10.10
N SER A 26 -8.23 3.66 -11.36
CA SER A 26 -9.17 3.12 -12.34
C SER A 26 -9.31 1.61 -12.18
N GLN A 27 -10.52 1.07 -12.38
CA GLN A 27 -10.71 -0.38 -12.42
C GLN A 27 -10.06 -0.99 -13.67
N ALA A 28 -9.42 -2.14 -13.49
CA ALA A 28 -8.76 -2.87 -14.56
C ALA A 28 -9.70 -3.79 -15.38
N GLY A 29 -10.95 -3.95 -14.95
CA GLY A 29 -11.89 -4.93 -15.51
C GLY A 29 -11.61 -6.36 -15.02
N GLU A 30 -12.27 -7.34 -15.64
CA GLU A 30 -12.07 -8.77 -15.36
C GLU A 30 -11.00 -9.35 -16.28
N LEU A 31 -10.07 -10.13 -15.72
CA LEU A 31 -9.05 -10.86 -16.46
C LEU A 31 -9.12 -12.35 -16.08
N PRO A 32 -9.40 -13.26 -17.03
CA PRO A 32 -9.46 -14.69 -16.73
C PRO A 32 -8.08 -15.24 -16.35
N PHE A 33 -8.07 -16.35 -15.62
CA PHE A 33 -6.85 -17.10 -15.31
C PHE A 33 -6.75 -18.35 -16.19
N ASN A 34 -5.64 -18.49 -16.92
CA ASN A 34 -5.32 -19.69 -17.69
C ASN A 34 -3.85 -20.11 -17.47
N PRO A 35 -3.59 -21.17 -16.67
CA PRO A 35 -2.23 -21.65 -16.42
C PRO A 35 -1.63 -22.42 -17.61
N ASP A 36 -2.43 -22.81 -18.61
CA ASP A 36 -1.95 -23.50 -19.80
C ASP A 36 -1.42 -22.47 -20.83
N THR A 37 -0.11 -22.31 -20.83
CA THR A 37 0.60 -21.48 -21.81
C THR A 37 0.97 -22.22 -23.09
N SER A 38 0.69 -23.53 -23.17
CA SER A 38 1.14 -24.38 -24.28
C SER A 38 0.22 -24.33 -25.49
N ALA A 39 -1.09 -24.18 -25.28
CA ALA A 39 -2.09 -24.13 -26.35
C ALA A 39 -2.26 -22.74 -26.99
N GLY A 40 -1.62 -21.70 -26.45
CA GLY A 40 -1.89 -20.30 -26.80
C GLY A 40 -3.27 -19.86 -26.27
N ALA A 41 -3.33 -18.72 -25.57
CA ALA A 41 -4.60 -18.19 -25.09
C ALA A 41 -5.31 -17.39 -26.20
N GLU A 42 -6.61 -17.62 -26.40
CA GLU A 42 -7.43 -16.85 -27.36
C GLU A 42 -7.84 -15.47 -26.84
N THR A 43 -7.82 -15.29 -25.51
CA THR A 43 -8.16 -14.05 -24.82
C THR A 43 -7.02 -13.66 -23.88
N GLU A 44 -6.86 -12.36 -23.61
CA GLU A 44 -5.93 -11.89 -22.59
C GLU A 44 -6.26 -12.51 -21.23
N CYS A 45 -5.25 -13.07 -20.56
CA CYS A 45 -5.43 -13.80 -19.31
C CYS A 45 -4.16 -13.72 -18.44
N VAL A 46 -4.34 -13.88 -17.13
CA VAL A 46 -3.23 -14.13 -16.20
C VAL A 46 -2.90 -15.62 -16.24
N SER A 47 -1.62 -15.99 -16.31
CA SER A 47 -1.21 -17.40 -16.37
C SER A 47 -0.41 -17.88 -15.16
N MET A 48 0.01 -16.96 -14.30
CA MET A 48 0.76 -17.27 -13.09
C MET A 48 0.42 -16.29 -11.98
N PHE A 49 0.28 -16.81 -10.75
CA PHE A 49 0.22 -16.01 -9.54
C PHE A 49 1.38 -16.39 -8.63
N ARG A 50 2.00 -15.39 -8.01
CA ARG A 50 2.97 -15.57 -6.94
C ARG A 50 2.48 -14.78 -5.73
N TYR A 51 2.49 -15.43 -4.58
CA TYR A 51 2.11 -14.84 -3.31
C TYR A 51 3.31 -14.82 -2.38
N GLU A 52 3.58 -13.66 -1.77
CA GLU A 52 4.66 -13.46 -0.82
C GLU A 52 4.14 -12.73 0.41
N ALA A 53 4.62 -13.14 1.58
CA ALA A 53 4.30 -12.53 2.86
C ALA A 53 5.60 -12.25 3.63
N HIS A 54 5.69 -11.10 4.28
CA HIS A 54 6.84 -10.70 5.09
C HIS A 54 6.37 -10.34 6.50
N VAL A 55 7.21 -10.64 7.50
CA VAL A 55 6.99 -10.17 8.86
C VAL A 55 7.19 -8.65 8.92
N ARG A 56 6.24 -7.94 9.52
CA ARG A 56 6.22 -6.48 9.67
C ARG A 56 5.89 -6.09 11.11
N PRO A 57 6.25 -4.87 11.56
CA PRO A 57 5.83 -4.37 12.85
C PRO A 57 4.32 -4.47 13.04
N SER A 58 3.91 -4.94 14.21
CA SER A 58 2.50 -5.05 14.61
C SER A 58 1.94 -3.75 15.14
N SER A 59 2.79 -2.85 15.63
CA SER A 59 2.38 -1.51 16.07
C SER A 59 3.53 -0.52 15.92
N VAL A 60 3.16 0.75 15.80
CA VAL A 60 4.10 1.88 15.83
C VAL A 60 3.60 2.86 16.88
N GLN A 61 4.49 3.25 17.79
CA GLN A 61 4.29 4.34 18.71
C GLN A 61 5.27 5.47 18.38
N SER A 62 4.79 6.69 18.33
CA SER A 62 5.60 7.88 18.08
C SER A 62 5.42 8.90 19.18
N GLN A 63 6.51 9.57 19.55
CA GLN A 63 6.48 10.66 20.51
C GLN A 63 7.03 11.95 19.90
N ASP A 64 6.44 13.07 20.29
CA ASP A 64 6.96 14.41 20.00
C ASP A 64 6.95 15.33 21.21
N TYR A 65 7.82 16.34 21.17
CA TYR A 65 7.88 17.39 22.17
C TYR A 65 7.75 18.77 21.52
N THR A 66 6.93 19.63 22.12
CA THR A 66 6.87 21.04 21.77
C THR A 66 7.04 21.92 23.00
N PHE A 67 8.02 22.84 22.95
CA PHE A 67 8.29 23.76 24.06
C PHE A 67 7.10 24.70 24.37
N LYS A 68 6.16 24.85 23.42
CA LYS A 68 4.96 25.68 23.61
C LYS A 68 3.98 25.07 24.60
N VAL A 69 4.01 23.75 24.76
CA VAL A 69 3.12 22.99 25.64
C VAL A 69 3.95 21.85 26.27
N PRO A 70 4.81 22.13 27.27
CA PRO A 70 5.77 21.16 27.78
C PRO A 70 5.13 19.94 28.46
N ASP A 71 3.89 20.08 28.96
CA ASP A 71 3.13 18.99 29.56
C ASP A 71 2.32 18.18 28.53
N TRP A 72 2.43 18.51 27.24
CA TRP A 72 1.76 17.74 26.20
C TRP A 72 2.43 16.37 26.05
N PRO A 73 1.69 15.25 26.21
CA PRO A 73 2.30 13.92 26.15
C PRO A 73 2.97 13.61 24.81
N GLY A 74 2.41 14.15 23.71
CA GLY A 74 2.94 13.98 22.36
C GLY A 74 2.98 12.53 21.86
N MET A 75 2.27 11.61 22.52
CA MET A 75 2.27 10.17 22.21
C MET A 75 1.17 9.82 21.21
N TYR A 76 1.54 9.08 20.17
CA TYR A 76 0.65 8.56 19.14
C TYR A 76 0.91 7.07 18.94
N GLU A 77 -0.14 6.27 18.80
CA GLU A 77 -0.02 4.83 18.59
C GLU A 77 -0.91 4.40 17.42
N GLN A 78 -0.36 3.55 16.57
CA GLN A 78 -1.06 2.94 15.46
C GLN A 78 -0.80 1.43 15.45
N GLN A 79 -1.88 0.65 15.50
CA GLN A 79 -1.84 -0.79 15.32
C GLN A 79 -1.79 -1.13 13.82
N GLY A 80 -1.03 -2.16 13.47
CA GLY A 80 -0.87 -2.62 12.10
C GLY A 80 -2.15 -3.23 11.54
N GLU A 81 -2.50 -2.87 10.31
CA GLU A 81 -3.68 -3.40 9.63
C GLU A 81 -3.30 -4.68 8.85
N SER A 82 -4.08 -5.76 9.02
CA SER A 82 -3.93 -7.03 8.30
C SER A 82 -2.53 -7.67 8.43
N LEU A 83 -2.28 -8.22 9.61
CA LEU A 83 -1.04 -8.90 9.98
C LEU A 83 -0.79 -10.22 9.23
N ASN A 84 -1.73 -10.66 8.38
CA ASN A 84 -1.54 -11.82 7.51
C ASN A 84 -1.09 -13.09 8.26
N GLY A 85 -1.64 -13.30 9.47
CA GLY A 85 -1.33 -14.44 10.33
C GLY A 85 -0.02 -14.34 11.14
N GLN A 86 0.71 -13.22 11.09
CA GLN A 86 1.86 -13.01 11.97
C GLN A 86 1.43 -12.66 13.41
N LEU A 87 2.38 -12.74 14.35
CA LEU A 87 2.16 -12.40 15.76
C LEU A 87 2.20 -10.89 16.01
N GLU A 88 1.47 -10.45 17.03
CA GLU A 88 1.36 -9.05 17.48
C GLU A 88 2.47 -8.66 18.47
N GLN A 89 3.72 -9.05 18.20
CA GLN A 89 4.80 -8.96 19.19
C GLN A 89 5.86 -7.92 18.88
N TYR A 90 6.01 -7.52 17.62
CA TYR A 90 7.10 -6.66 17.20
C TYR A 90 6.62 -5.22 17.03
N GLU A 91 6.88 -4.41 18.04
CA GLU A 91 6.46 -3.01 18.11
C GLU A 91 7.64 -2.08 17.82
N ILE A 92 7.38 -0.93 17.19
CA ILE A 92 8.40 0.10 16.96
C ILE A 92 8.03 1.36 17.75
N PHE A 93 9.03 1.98 18.36
CA PHE A 93 8.94 3.31 18.94
C PHE A 93 9.84 4.30 18.17
N ASP A 94 9.33 5.49 17.84
CA ASP A 94 10.07 6.56 17.15
C ASP A 94 9.97 7.92 17.85
N TYR A 95 11.07 8.67 17.89
CA TYR A 95 11.15 10.04 18.42
C TYR A 95 12.32 10.81 17.74
N PRO A 96 12.10 12.06 17.27
CA PRO A 96 10.82 12.76 17.17
C PRO A 96 9.93 12.15 16.10
N GLY A 97 8.62 12.36 16.19
CA GLY A 97 7.65 11.84 15.23
C GLY A 97 7.85 12.38 13.82
N ARG A 98 7.56 11.53 12.81
CA ARG A 98 7.73 11.83 11.38
C ARG A 98 6.43 11.71 10.61
#